data_AF-A0A0U5GK05-F1
#
_entry.id   AF-A0A0U5GK05-F1
#
_cell.length_a   1.000
_cell.length_b   1.000
_cell.length_c   1.000
_cell.angle_alpha   90.00
_cell.angle_beta   90.00
_cell.angle_gamma   90.00
#
_symmetry.space_group_name_H-M   'P 1'
#
loop_
_entity.id
_entity.type
_entity.pdbx_description
1 polymer ?
#
loop_
_entity_poly.entity_id
_entity_poly.type
_entity_poly.pdbx_seq_one_letter_code
_entity_poly.pdbx_strand_id
1 'polypeptide(L)'
;MLLLILYTCTALSVLTWYLRSYLRLRHIPGPFWAQFSNLPRFLWVAGGNAHDVHIALHRKYGDLVRIGPNLVSVTGPDEIPKIYDFAGRYLKVGQSCFQ
;
A
#
# COMPACT_ATOMS: atom_id res chain seq x y z
N MET A 1 -0.33 -31.24 20.68
CA MET A 1 -0.05 -31.43 19.24
C MET A 1 -1.02 -30.63 18.36
N LEU A 2 -2.35 -30.77 18.49
CA LEU A 2 -3.33 -30.01 17.67
C LEU A 2 -3.16 -28.49 17.75
N LEU A 3 -2.90 -27.92 18.93
CA LEU A 3 -2.67 -26.47 19.08
C LEU A 3 -1.39 -25.97 18.38
N LEU A 4 -0.34 -26.80 18.34
CA LEU A 4 0.90 -26.48 17.61
C LEU A 4 0.66 -26.52 16.09
N ILE A 5 -0.13 -27.48 15.61
CA ILE A 5 -0.51 -27.58 14.19
C ILE A 5 -1.39 -26.38 13.77
N LEU A 6 -2.33 -25.98 14.62
CA LEU A 6 -3.15 -24.79 14.36
C LEU A 6 -2.30 -23.52 14.32
N TYR A 7 -1.36 -23.36 15.27
CA TYR A 7 -0.45 -22.22 15.30
C TYR A 7 0.47 -22.14 14.08
N THR A 8 1.04 -23.27 13.64
CA THR A 8 1.89 -23.28 12.44
C THR A 8 1.07 -23.04 11.17
N CYS A 9 -0.14 -23.59 11.06
CA CYS A 9 -1.04 -23.33 9.94
C CYS A 9 -1.45 -21.86 9.84
N THR A 10 -1.78 -21.20 10.96
CA THR A 10 -2.11 -19.77 10.95
C THR A 10 -0.89 -18.91 10.65
N ALA A 11 0.29 -19.25 11.19
CA ALA A 11 1.53 -18.55 10.86
C ALA A 11 1.88 -18.67 9.37
N LEU A 12 1.75 -19.86 8.79
CA LEU A 12 2.00 -20.10 7.36
C LEU A 12 0.98 -19.41 6.46
N SER A 13 -0.31 -19.40 6.83
CA SER A 13 -1.33 -18.71 6.05
C SER A 13 -1.12 -17.19 6.04
N VAL A 14 -0.78 -16.60 7.19
CA VAL A 14 -0.43 -15.17 7.29
C VAL A 14 0.85 -14.87 6.50
N LEU A 15 1.88 -15.70 6.61
CA LEU A 15 3.13 -15.52 5.88
C LEU A 15 2.93 -15.58 4.36
N THR A 16 2.18 -16.58 3.88
CA THR A 16 1.88 -16.72 2.45
C THR A 16 1.02 -15.56 1.94
N TRP A 17 0.09 -15.04 2.74
CA TRP A 17 -0.66 -13.83 2.40
C TRP A 17 0.24 -12.60 2.28
N TYR A 18 1.12 -12.36 3.27
CA TYR A 18 2.10 -11.26 3.23
C TYR A 18 3.02 -11.35 2.02
N LEU A 19 3.55 -12.55 1.73
CA LEU A 19 4.43 -12.78 0.59
C LEU A 19 3.70 -12.57 -0.74
N ARG A 20 2.46 -13.04 -0.88
CA ARG A 20 1.65 -12.82 -2.09
C ARG A 20 1.38 -11.33 -2.32
N SER A 21 0.99 -10.61 -1.28
CA SER A 21 0.80 -9.15 -1.34
C SER A 21 2.09 -8.43 -1.74
N TYR A 22 3.22 -8.82 -1.14
CA TYR A 22 4.52 -8.24 -1.45
C TYR A 22 4.95 -8.51 -2.90
N LEU A 23 4.85 -9.77 -3.36
CA LEU A 23 5.21 -10.16 -4.72
C LEU A 23 4.34 -9.46 -5.77
N ARG A 24 3.04 -9.30 -5.50
CA ARG A 24 2.11 -8.62 -6.41
C ARG A 24 2.49 -7.16 -6.63
N LEU A 25 2.98 -6.46 -5.60
CA LEU A 25 3.35 -5.03 -5.66
C LEU A 25 4.86 -4.79 -5.80
N ARG A 26 5.67 -5.84 -6.02
CA ARG A 26 7.14 -5.73 -6.13
C ARG A 26 7.61 -4.97 -7.36
N HIS A 27 6.82 -4.96 -8.44
CA HIS A 27 7.14 -4.23 -9.67
C HIS A 27 7.07 -2.71 -9.50
N ILE A 28 6.42 -2.23 -8.43
CA ILE A 28 6.24 -0.80 -8.17
C ILE A 28 7.40 -0.31 -7.30
N PRO A 29 8.17 0.69 -7.76
CA PRO A 29 9.28 1.23 -6.99
C PRO A 29 8.79 1.96 -5.73
N GLY A 30 9.55 1.90 -4.65
CA GLY A 30 9.23 2.61 -3.41
C GLY A 30 10.25 2.39 -2.29
N PRO A 31 10.21 3.20 -1.23
CA PRO A 31 11.14 3.13 -0.11
C PRO A 31 11.01 1.79 0.62
N PHE A 32 12.16 1.19 0.96
CA PHE A 32 12.25 -0.16 1.54
C PHE A 32 11.32 -0.32 2.76
N TRP A 33 11.32 0.66 3.67
CA TRP A 33 10.51 0.65 4.88
C TRP A 33 9.00 0.64 4.63
N ALA A 34 8.54 1.26 3.55
CA ALA A 34 7.13 1.28 3.17
C ALA A 34 6.63 -0.07 2.65
N GLN A 35 7.54 -0.96 2.24
CA GLN A 35 7.18 -2.28 1.74
C GLN A 35 6.82 -3.25 2.87
N PHE A 36 7.41 -3.05 4.07
CA PHE A 36 7.21 -3.91 5.23
C PHE A 36 6.15 -3.40 6.19
N SER A 37 5.99 -2.08 6.34
CA SER A 37 5.08 -1.52 7.34
C SER A 37 4.50 -0.16 6.97
N ASN A 38 3.39 0.21 7.61
CA ASN A 38 2.81 1.56 7.53
C ASN A 38 3.46 2.56 8.50
N LEU A 39 4.47 2.14 9.27
CA LEU A 39 5.19 2.99 10.23
C LEU A 39 5.81 4.25 9.60
N PRO A 40 6.54 4.19 8.46
CA PRO A 40 7.10 5.39 7.85
C PRO A 40 6.02 6.41 7.50
N ARG A 41 4.87 5.96 6.97
CA ARG A 41 3.72 6.82 6.69
C ARG A 41 3.19 7.48 7.96
N PHE A 42 3.04 6.72 9.05
CA PHE A 42 2.59 7.28 10.33
C PHE A 42 3.55 8.37 10.83
N LEU A 43 4.87 8.16 10.72
CA LEU A 43 5.87 9.15 11.08
C LEU A 43 5.79 10.41 10.21
N TRP A 44 5.60 10.27 8.89
CA TRP A 44 5.46 11.42 8.00
C TRP A 44 4.22 12.26 8.30
N VAL A 45 3.11 11.60 8.63
CA VAL A 45 1.86 12.27 9.02
C VAL A 45 2.00 12.93 10.39
N ALA A 46 2.57 12.22 11.37
CA ALA A 46 2.82 12.76 12.71
C ALA A 46 3.77 13.97 12.69
N GLY A 47 4.74 13.97 11.77
CA GLY A 47 5.66 15.09 11.55
C GLY A 47 5.12 16.21 10.66
N GLY A 48 3.89 16.13 10.15
CA GLY A 48 3.28 17.14 9.28
C GLY A 48 3.84 17.25 7.86
N ASN A 49 4.92 16.53 7.54
CA ASN A 49 5.65 16.66 6.27
C ASN A 49 5.27 15.57 5.24
N ALA A 50 4.13 14.91 5.42
CA ALA A 50 3.69 13.82 4.54
C ALA A 50 3.57 14.26 3.08
N HIS A 51 3.08 15.47 2.83
CA HIS A 51 2.93 16.00 1.48
C HIS A 51 4.27 16.20 0.78
N ASP A 52 5.23 16.85 1.44
CA ASP A 52 6.58 17.07 0.88
C ASP A 52 7.31 15.75 0.62
N VAL A 53 7.16 14.79 1.53
CA VAL A 53 7.72 13.45 1.37
C VAL A 53 7.11 12.75 0.16
N HIS A 54 5.79 12.82 -0.03
CA HIS A 54 5.13 12.25 -1.21
C HIS A 54 5.61 12.91 -2.51
N ILE A 55 5.77 14.23 -2.54
CA ILE A 55 6.32 14.94 -3.71
C ILE A 55 7.75 14.48 -3.98
N ALA A 56 8.61 14.41 -2.97
CA ALA A 56 10.00 13.95 -3.11
C ALA A 56 10.07 12.51 -3.61
N LEU A 57 9.17 11.65 -3.14
CA LEU A 57 9.01 10.27 -3.56
C LEU A 57 8.62 10.17 -5.04
N HIS A 58 7.62 10.93 -5.48
CA HIS A 58 7.21 10.97 -6.88
C HIS A 58 8.29 11.57 -7.79
N ARG A 59 9.05 12.57 -7.33
CA ARG A 59 10.23 13.09 -8.05
C ARG A 59 11.34 12.04 -8.22
N LYS A 60 11.49 11.13 -7.27
CA LYS A 60 12.57 10.12 -7.28
C LYS A 60 12.20 8.84 -8.03
N TYR A 61 10.97 8.36 -7.87
CA TYR A 61 10.54 7.06 -8.40
C TYR A 61 9.54 7.17 -9.57
N GLY A 62 9.05 8.38 -9.87
CA GLY A 62 8.12 8.65 -10.96
C GLY A 62 6.65 8.64 -10.55
N ASP A 63 5.78 8.38 -11.53
CA ASP A 63 4.33 8.55 -11.38
C ASP A 63 3.65 7.52 -10.46
N LEU A 64 4.27 6.36 -10.27
CA LEU A 64 3.82 5.31 -9.36
C LEU A 64 4.84 5.05 -8.25
N VAL A 65 4.41 5.22 -7.00
CA VAL A 65 5.25 4.95 -5.83
C VAL A 65 4.51 4.09 -4.82
N ARG A 66 5.18 3.07 -4.30
CA ARG A 66 4.66 2.28 -3.16
C ARG A 66 4.89 3.01 -1.83
N ILE A 67 3.80 3.37 -1.14
CA ILE A 67 3.83 4.09 0.15
C ILE A 67 3.49 3.18 1.34
N GLY A 68 2.91 2.01 1.09
CA GLY A 68 2.64 1.01 2.13
C GLY A 68 2.67 -0.43 1.60
N PRO A 69 2.50 -1.42 2.49
CA PRO A 69 2.56 -2.83 2.12
C PRO A 69 1.48 -3.20 1.08
N ASN A 70 0.29 -2.60 1.19
CA ASN A 70 -0.82 -2.75 0.23
C ASN A 70 -1.30 -1.39 -0.30
N LEU A 71 -0.42 -0.37 -0.35
CA LEU A 71 -0.80 0.99 -0.71
C LEU A 71 0.19 1.60 -1.70
N VAL A 72 -0.37 2.16 -2.77
CA VAL A 72 0.35 2.77 -3.89
C VAL A 72 -0.21 4.17 -4.09
N SER A 73 0.68 5.13 -4.27
CA SER A 73 0.35 6.49 -4.68
C SER A 73 0.61 6.62 -6.17
N VAL A 74 -0.33 7.28 -6.85
CA VAL A 74 -0.35 7.46 -8.29
C VAL A 74 -0.53 8.94 -8.59
N THR A 75 0.30 9.50 -9.47
CA THR A 75 0.24 10.91 -9.89
C THR A 75 0.08 11.08 -11.41
N GLY A 76 0.27 10.02 -12.19
CA GLY A 76 0.19 10.09 -13.66
C GLY A 76 -1.22 10.43 -14.17
N PRO A 77 -1.37 11.43 -15.06
CA PRO A 77 -2.69 11.84 -15.57
C PRO A 77 -3.40 10.74 -16.36
N ASP A 78 -2.65 9.83 -16.99
CA ASP A 78 -3.18 8.70 -17.76
C ASP A 78 -3.75 7.58 -16.88
N GLU A 79 -3.38 7.54 -15.59
CA GLU A 79 -3.82 6.53 -14.64
C GLU A 79 -5.14 6.92 -13.95
N ILE A 80 -5.38 8.23 -13.80
CA ILE A 80 -6.60 8.79 -13.19
C ILE A 80 -7.87 8.23 -13.85
N PRO A 81 -8.06 8.30 -15.18
CA PRO A 81 -9.26 7.78 -15.80
C PRO A 81 -9.37 6.25 -15.68
N LYS A 82 -8.27 5.50 -15.51
CA LYS A 82 -8.32 4.04 -15.31
C LYS A 82 -8.83 3.66 -13.92
N ILE A 83 -8.46 4.45 -12.91
CA ILE A 83 -8.82 4.22 -11.50
C ILE A 83 -10.22 4.77 -11.21
N TYR A 84 -10.53 5.96 -11.71
CA TYR A 84 -11.79 6.67 -11.49
C TYR A 84 -12.82 6.46 -12.60
N ASP A 85 -12.59 5.52 -13.52
CA ASP A 85 -13.57 5.17 -14.55
C ASP A 85 -14.91 4.78 -13.92
N PHE A 86 -16.00 5.30 -14.45
CA PHE A 86 -17.36 4.97 -14.02
C PHE A 86 -17.78 3.54 -14.40
N ALA A 87 -16.97 2.84 -15.20
CA ALA A 87 -17.21 1.47 -15.65
C ALA A 87 -17.12 0.39 -14.54
N GLY A 88 -17.03 0.76 -13.26
CA GLY A 88 -17.33 -0.14 -12.13
C GLY A 88 -16.26 -1.18 -11.79
N ARG A 89 -15.02 -1.06 -12.30
CA ARG A 89 -13.93 -2.00 -11.96
C ARG A 89 -13.39 -1.82 -10.53
N TYR A 90 -13.46 -0.60 -10.00
CA TYR A 90 -13.06 -0.29 -8.63
C TYR A 90 -14.22 0.36 -7.89
N LEU A 91 -14.76 -0.34 -6.90
CA LEU A 91 -15.76 0.22 -6.02
C LEU A 91 -15.08 1.13 -4.99
N LYS A 92 -15.56 2.37 -4.87
CA LYS A 92 -15.17 3.26 -3.77
C LYS A 92 -15.80 2.75 -2.47
N VAL A 93 -15.17 1.76 -1.84
CA VAL A 93 -15.58 1.25 -0.53
C VAL A 93 -14.91 2.14 0.53
N GLY A 94 -15.59 3.21 0.96
CA GLY A 94 -15.07 4.11 1.99
C GLY A 94 -15.58 5.54 1.90
N GLN A 95 -16.83 5.75 2.28
CA GLN A 95 -17.37 7.04 2.77
C GLN A 95 -18.09 6.74 4.09
N SER A 96 -17.35 6.28 5.11
CA SER A 96 -17.94 5.94 6.41
C SER A 96 -17.01 6.31 7.56
N CYS A 97 -16.61 7.58 7.63
CA CYS A 97 -16.25 8.28 8.88
C CYS A 97 -15.95 9.75 8.55
N PHE A 98 -17.00 10.51 8.22
CA PHE A 98 -17.06 11.97 8.37
C PHE A 98 -18.56 12.30 8.40
N GLN A 99 -19.19 11.86 9.48
CA GLN A 99 -20.44 12.41 9.99
C GLN A 99 -20.32 12.45 11.51
#